data_AF-A0A7R8D2J5-F1
#
_entry.id   AF-A0A7R8D2J5-F1
#
_cell.length_a   1.000
_cell.length_b   1.000
_cell.length_c   1.000
_cell.angle_alpha   90.00
_cell.angle_beta   90.00
_cell.angle_gamma   90.00
#
_symmetry.space_group_name_H-M   'P 1'
#
loop_
_entity.id
_entity.type
_entity.pdbx_description
1 polymer ?
#
loop_
_entity_poly.entity_id
_entity_poly.type
_entity_poly.pdbx_seq_one_letter_code
_entity_poly.pdbx_strand_id
1 'polypeptide(L)'
;MQFKKGSFEVGGQIYPVAIKYDPLFGDAFWNSSKHGMLHYIFRMMTSWAIVCDVWYLPPMSKRANEDAISFANRVKRNIAKQGGLVDLVWDGNLKRNEVKSEWKAKQQEDFSKRFKFD
;
A
#
# COMPACT_ATOMS: atom_id res chain seq x y z
N MET A 1 1.15 2.33 -2.86
CA MET A 1 2.54 1.82 -2.78
C MET A 1 2.98 1.29 -4.13
N GLN A 2 4.13 1.77 -4.63
CA GLN A 2 4.70 1.30 -5.90
C GLN A 2 5.91 0.40 -5.62
N PHE A 3 5.88 -0.82 -6.13
CA PHE A 3 7.05 -1.72 -6.06
C PHE A 3 8.12 -1.28 -7.05
N LYS A 4 9.38 -1.36 -6.62
CA LYS A 4 10.53 -1.01 -7.46
C LYS A 4 10.86 -2.19 -8.38
N LYS A 5 10.95 -1.92 -9.70
CA LYS A 5 11.23 -2.93 -10.73
C LYS A 5 12.47 -3.78 -10.42
N GLY A 6 13.55 -3.15 -9.94
CA GLY A 6 14.82 -3.81 -9.67
C GLY A 6 14.70 -5.00 -8.73
N SER A 7 13.83 -4.94 -7.71
CA SER A 7 13.62 -6.04 -6.77
C SER A 7 13.00 -7.29 -7.39
N PHE A 8 12.34 -7.16 -8.55
CA PHE A 8 11.65 -8.24 -9.25
C PHE A 8 12.39 -8.67 -10.54
N GLU A 9 13.51 -8.02 -10.86
CA GLU A 9 14.31 -8.24 -12.07
C GLU A 9 15.47 -9.22 -11.84
N VAL A 10 16.03 -9.24 -10.62
CA VAL A 10 17.16 -10.11 -10.20
C VAL A 10 16.84 -11.61 -10.29
N GLY A 11 15.55 -11.97 -10.41
CA GLY A 11 15.09 -13.35 -10.42
C GLY A 11 15.03 -13.94 -9.00
N GLY A 12 14.36 -15.09 -8.86
CA GLY A 12 14.20 -15.78 -7.58
C GLY A 12 12.75 -15.92 -7.11
N GLN A 13 12.59 -16.62 -5.99
CA GLN A 13 11.30 -16.87 -5.35
C GLN A 13 11.03 -15.78 -4.31
N ILE A 14 9.88 -15.11 -4.45
CA ILE A 14 9.46 -14.05 -3.53
C ILE A 14 8.47 -14.61 -2.54
N TYR A 15 8.67 -14.33 -1.25
CA TYR A 15 7.76 -14.68 -0.16
C TYR A 15 6.99 -13.42 0.24
N PRO A 16 5.75 -13.23 -0.23
CA PRO A 16 4.99 -12.02 0.08
C PRO A 16 4.51 -12.05 1.52
N VAL A 17 4.58 -10.91 2.19
CA VAL A 17 4.00 -10.72 3.52
C VAL A 17 3.11 -9.48 3.49
N ALA A 18 1.89 -9.61 3.97
CA ALA A 18 1.01 -8.47 4.20
C ALA A 18 1.08 -8.11 5.69
N ILE A 19 1.31 -6.82 5.98
CA ILE A 19 1.32 -6.29 7.34
C ILE A 19 0.34 -5.12 7.37
N LYS A 20 -0.62 -5.16 8.28
CA LYS A 20 -1.60 -4.09 8.47
C LYS A 20 -1.57 -3.63 9.92
N TYR A 21 -1.43 -2.32 10.12
CA TYR A 21 -1.49 -1.69 11.43
C TYR A 21 -2.91 -1.19 11.68
N ASP A 22 -3.40 -1.33 12.91
CA ASP A 22 -4.66 -0.73 13.33
C ASP A 22 -4.41 0.65 13.97
N PRO A 23 -4.78 1.75 13.30
CA PRO A 23 -4.54 3.10 13.80
C PRO A 23 -5.37 3.45 15.04
N LEU A 24 -6.36 2.64 15.43
CA LEU A 24 -7.16 2.85 16.65
C LEU A 24 -6.32 2.68 17.92
N PHE A 25 -5.33 1.78 17.90
CA PHE A 25 -4.49 1.50 19.06
C PHE A 25 -3.24 2.39 19.11
N GLY A 26 -2.67 2.66 17.93
CA GLY A 26 -1.47 3.46 17.77
C GLY A 26 -1.08 3.60 16.31
N ASP A 27 -0.68 4.80 15.92
CA ASP A 27 -0.24 5.08 14.55
C ASP A 27 1.27 4.88 14.42
N ALA A 28 1.67 3.72 13.88
CA ALA A 28 3.06 3.38 13.61
C ALA A 28 3.65 4.09 12.38
N PHE A 29 2.86 4.89 11.66
CA PHE A 29 3.31 5.61 10.49
C PHE A 29 3.82 7.02 10.84
N TRP A 30 5.12 7.22 10.72
CA TRP A 30 5.69 8.56 10.93
C TRP A 30 5.55 9.48 9.72
N ASN A 31 4.64 10.44 9.82
CA ASN A 31 4.57 11.56 8.89
C ASN A 31 5.42 12.76 9.35
N SER A 32 6.68 12.80 8.92
CA SER A 32 7.63 13.89 9.19
C SER A 32 7.18 15.28 8.73
N SER A 33 6.24 15.38 7.78
CA SER A 33 5.69 16.66 7.33
C SER A 33 4.62 17.22 8.27
N LYS A 34 4.00 16.36 9.09
CA LYS A 34 2.98 16.75 10.07
C LYS A 34 3.51 16.80 11.51
N HIS A 35 4.43 15.89 11.85
CA HIS A 35 4.93 15.73 13.21
C HIS A 35 6.45 15.64 13.24
N GLY A 36 7.08 16.48 14.05
CA GLY A 36 8.49 16.33 14.39
C GLY A 36 8.76 15.00 15.10
N MET A 37 10.01 14.52 15.03
CA MET A 37 10.40 13.21 15.57
C MET A 37 10.08 13.08 17.07
N LEU A 38 10.38 14.11 17.86
CA LEU A 38 10.11 14.14 19.30
C LEU A 38 8.62 13.99 19.61
N HIS A 39 7.76 14.70 18.87
CA HIS A 39 6.32 14.61 19.01
C HIS A 39 5.79 13.23 18.58
N TYR A 40 6.35 12.64 17.52
CA TYR A 40 6.00 11.30 17.08
C TYR A 40 6.37 10.23 18.14
N ILE A 41 7.57 10.30 18.71
CA ILE A 41 8.00 9.41 19.79
C ILE A 41 7.07 9.56 21.01
N PHE A 42 6.73 10.80 21.40
CA PHE A 42 5.79 11.03 22.50
C PHE A 42 4.41 10.45 22.20
N ARG A 43 3.88 10.61 20.98
CA ARG A 43 2.62 9.96 20.56
C ARG A 43 2.71 8.44 20.64
N MET A 44 3.83 7.85 20.24
CA MET A 44 4.03 6.40 20.29
C MET A 44 4.14 5.88 21.73
N MET A 45 4.84 6.59 22.62
CA MET A 45 4.93 6.25 24.05
C MET A 45 3.59 6.39 24.80
N THR A 46 2.72 7.29 24.33
CA THR A 46 1.40 7.53 24.92
C THR A 46 0.27 6.78 24.21
N SER A 47 0.59 6.07 23.12
CA SER A 47 -0.34 5.16 22.46
C SER A 47 -0.49 3.89 23.29
N TRP A 48 -1.69 3.29 23.28
CA TRP A 48 -1.97 2.12 24.11
C TRP A 48 -1.19 0.89 23.65
N ALA A 49 -1.18 0.61 22.35
CA ALA A 49 -0.43 -0.48 21.76
C ALA A 49 -0.22 -0.23 20.26
N ILE A 50 0.77 -0.89 19.66
CA ILE A 50 0.87 -1.02 18.21
C ILE A 50 0.38 -2.42 17.86
N VAL A 51 -0.83 -2.51 17.33
CA VAL A 51 -1.43 -3.77 16.88
C VAL A 51 -1.17 -3.92 15.40
N CYS A 52 -0.60 -5.06 15.01
CA CYS A 52 -0.38 -5.39 13.61
C CYS A 52 -0.84 -6.81 13.30
N ASP A 53 -1.60 -6.92 12.21
CA ASP A 53 -1.96 -8.19 11.61
C ASP A 53 -0.91 -8.55 10.56
N VAL A 54 -0.34 -9.74 10.67
CA VAL A 54 0.71 -10.25 9.77
C VAL A 54 0.21 -11.49 9.07
N TRP A 55 0.22 -11.47 7.74
CA TRP A 55 -0.11 -12.62 6.90
C TRP A 55 1.10 -13.02 6.07
N TYR A 56 1.51 -14.27 6.19
CA TYR A 56 2.47 -14.90 5.29
C TYR A 56 1.72 -15.50 4.11
N LEU A 57 2.06 -15.07 2.90
CA LEU A 57 1.43 -15.58 1.68
C LEU A 57 2.31 -16.68 1.06
N PRO A 58 1.70 -17.57 0.25
CA PRO A 58 2.45 -18.56 -0.50
C PRO A 58 3.53 -17.92 -1.38
N PRO A 59 4.68 -18.59 -1.55
CA PRO A 59 5.74 -18.06 -2.37
C PRO A 59 5.32 -17.92 -3.83
N MET A 60 5.87 -16.91 -4.48
CA MET A 60 5.56 -16.56 -5.86
C MET A 60 6.87 -16.49 -6.66
N SER A 61 6.88 -17.17 -7.80
CA SER A 61 7.96 -17.09 -8.78
C SER A 61 7.44 -16.39 -10.03
N LYS A 62 8.35 -15.72 -10.75
CA LYS A 62 8.09 -15.11 -12.05
C LYS A 62 7.72 -16.19 -13.07
N ARG A 63 6.65 -15.99 -13.84
CA ARG A 63 6.26 -16.92 -14.92
C ARG A 63 7.13 -16.68 -16.17
N ALA A 64 7.28 -17.69 -17.02
CA ALA A 64 8.11 -17.61 -18.23
C ALA A 64 7.74 -16.44 -19.17
N ASN A 65 6.44 -16.15 -19.28
CA ASN A 65 5.91 -15.11 -20.18
C ASN A 65 5.54 -13.80 -19.44
N GLU A 66 5.97 -13.63 -18.19
CA GLU A 66 5.61 -12.48 -17.36
C GLU A 66 6.78 -11.49 -17.29
N ASP A 67 6.54 -10.21 -17.54
CA ASP A 67 7.55 -9.17 -17.31
C ASP A 67 7.75 -8.91 -15.81
N ALA A 68 8.91 -8.37 -15.42
CA ALA A 68 9.23 -8.02 -14.04
C ALA A 68 8.19 -7.04 -13.43
N ILE A 69 7.67 -6.11 -14.24
CA ILE A 69 6.63 -5.16 -13.79
C ILE A 69 5.30 -5.87 -13.55
N SER A 70 4.90 -6.75 -14.46
CA SER A 70 3.69 -7.57 -14.32
C SER A 70 3.77 -8.50 -13.10
N PHE A 71 4.95 -9.09 -12.85
CA PHE A 71 5.19 -9.90 -11.68
C PHE A 71 5.09 -9.08 -10.38
N ALA A 72 5.70 -7.90 -10.33
CA ALA A 72 5.61 -7.00 -9.18
C ALA A 72 4.15 -6.60 -8.90
N ASN A 73 3.38 -6.26 -9.93
CA ASN A 73 1.97 -5.93 -9.80
C ASN A 73 1.14 -7.13 -9.32
N ARG A 74 1.43 -8.35 -9.77
CA ARG A 74 0.76 -9.57 -9.29
C ARG A 74 1.02 -9.83 -7.82
N VAL A 75 2.27 -9.72 -7.37
CA VAL A 75 2.65 -9.88 -5.95
C VAL A 75 1.98 -8.80 -5.10
N LYS A 76 2.03 -7.55 -5.55
CA LYS A 76 1.37 -6.43 -4.88
C LYS A 76 -0.14 -6.64 -4.75
N ARG A 77 -0.81 -7.09 -5.82
CA ARG A 77 -2.25 -7.35 -5.81
C ARG A 77 -2.64 -8.43 -4.80
N ASN A 78 -1.82 -9.47 -4.65
CA ASN A 78 -2.05 -10.51 -3.63
C ASN A 78 -1.91 -9.96 -2.21
N ILE A 79 -0.86 -9.16 -1.95
CA ILE A 79 -0.67 -8.49 -0.65
C ILE A 79 -1.84 -7.54 -0.35
N ALA A 80 -2.23 -6.72 -1.33
CA ALA A 80 -3.32 -5.76 -1.18
C ALA A 80 -4.66 -6.46 -0.92
N LYS A 81 -4.95 -7.54 -1.64
CA LYS A 81 -6.15 -8.36 -1.44
C LYS A 81 -6.18 -8.94 -0.02
N GLN A 82 -5.05 -9.46 0.47
CA GLN A 82 -4.97 -10.04 1.82
C GLN A 82 -5.15 -8.96 2.91
N GLY A 83 -4.52 -7.80 2.76
CA GLY A 83 -4.63 -6.69 3.71
C GLY A 83 -5.92 -5.86 3.61
N GLY A 84 -6.82 -6.18 2.66
CA GLY A 84 -8.01 -5.38 2.38
C GLY A 84 -7.69 -3.96 1.88
N LEU A 85 -6.55 -3.79 1.20
CA LEU A 85 -6.06 -2.52 0.68
C LEU A 85 -6.45 -2.34 -0.79
N VAL A 86 -6.66 -1.09 -1.21
CA VAL A 86 -6.93 -0.75 -2.62
C VAL A 86 -5.64 -0.83 -3.43
N ASP A 87 -5.64 -1.64 -4.48
CA ASP A 87 -4.53 -1.74 -5.42
C ASP A 87 -4.53 -0.55 -6.39
N LEU A 88 -3.68 0.45 -6.12
CA LEU A 88 -3.52 1.65 -6.96
C LEU A 88 -2.22 1.59 -7.76
N VAL A 89 -2.26 1.82 -9.07
CA VAL A 89 -1.07 1.78 -9.96
C VAL A 89 -0.02 2.84 -9.59
N TRP A 90 -0.43 3.91 -8.91
CA TRP A 90 0.41 5.04 -8.52
C TRP A 90 0.44 5.19 -6.98
N ASP A 91 1.57 5.65 -6.45
CA ASP A 91 1.75 5.87 -4.99
C ASP A 91 1.59 7.34 -4.59
N GLY A 92 1.64 8.25 -5.56
CA GLY A 92 1.33 9.68 -5.39
C GLY A 92 2.27 10.50 -4.54
N ASN A 93 3.23 9.87 -3.85
CA ASN A 93 3.97 10.50 -2.78
C ASN A 93 3.02 11.21 -1.79
N LEU A 94 1.91 10.54 -1.44
CA LEU A 94 0.80 11.13 -0.67
C LEU A 94 1.19 11.63 0.72
N LYS A 95 2.39 11.28 1.19
CA LYS A 95 3.00 11.87 2.38
C LYS A 95 3.31 13.36 2.22
N ARG A 96 3.70 13.80 1.01
CA ARG A 96 4.18 15.16 0.72
C ARG A 96 3.26 15.94 -0.23
N ASN A 97 2.62 15.25 -1.16
CA ASN A 97 1.81 15.87 -2.20
C ASN A 97 0.37 15.42 -2.10
N GLU A 98 -0.56 16.33 -2.36
CA GLU A 98 -1.96 15.92 -2.53
C GLU A 98 -2.15 15.10 -3.81
N VAL A 99 -3.22 14.30 -3.82
CA VAL A 99 -3.71 13.62 -5.03
C VAL A 99 -3.99 14.68 -6.10
N LYS A 100 -3.45 14.51 -7.32
CA LYS A 100 -3.75 15.43 -8.43
C LYS A 100 -5.25 15.48 -8.69
N SER A 101 -5.76 16.66 -9.04
CA SER A 101 -7.18 16.90 -9.35
C SER A 101 -7.72 15.95 -10.42
N GLU A 102 -6.94 15.66 -11.46
CA GLU A 102 -7.30 14.71 -12.53
C GLU A 102 -7.65 13.31 -12.00
N TRP A 103 -6.89 12.79 -11.04
CA TRP A 103 -7.14 11.48 -10.45
C TRP A 103 -8.37 11.49 -9.53
N LYS A 104 -8.60 12.59 -8.80
CA LYS A 104 -9.82 12.78 -8.00
C LYS A 104 -11.05 12.77 -8.92
N ALA A 105 -11.00 13.54 -10.02
CA ALA A 105 -12.08 13.63 -11.00
C ALA A 105 -12.39 12.28 -11.67
N LYS A 106 -11.36 11.53 -12.08
CA LYS A 106 -11.53 10.19 -12.65
C LYS A 106 -12.21 9.21 -11.66
N GLN A 107 -11.79 9.23 -10.40
CA GLN A 107 -12.41 8.39 -9.37
C GLN A 107 -13.87 8.81 -9.10
N GLN A 108 -14.17 10.11 -9.12
CA GLN A 108 -15.53 10.65 -9.00
C GLN A 108 -16.40 10.22 -10.19
N GLU A 109 -15.86 10.24 -11.42
CA GLU A 109 -16.55 9.75 -12.61
C GLU A 109 -16.87 8.26 -12.48
N ASP A 110 -15.88 7.43 -12.14
CA ASP A 110 -16.06 5.99 -11.94
C ASP A 110 -17.05 5.68 -10.81
N PHE A 111 -17.05 6.48 -9.75
CA PHE A 111 -18.04 6.38 -8.67
C PHE A 111 -19.44 6.78 -9.16
N SER A 112 -19.57 7.89 -9.90
CA SER A 112 -20.86 8.36 -10.44
C SER A 112 -21.52 7.33 -11.36
N LYS A 113 -20.72 6.60 -12.16
CA LYS A 113 -21.21 5.50 -13.01
C LYS A 113 -21.85 4.37 -12.20
N ARG A 114 -21.46 4.17 -10.94
CA ARG A 114 -22.08 3.15 -10.06
C ARG A 114 -23.47 3.55 -9.56
N PHE A 115 -23.80 4.85 -9.59
CA PHE A 115 -25.12 5.38 -9.16
C PHE A 115 -26.07 5.65 -10.31
N LYS A 116 -25.60 5.58 -11.57
CA LYS A 116 -26.49 5.57 -12.72
C LYS A 116 -27.24 4.23 -12.71
N PHE A 117 -28.32 4.18 -11.96
CA PHE A 117 -29.43 3.28 -12.21
C PHE A 117 -29.95 3.52 -13.63
N ASP A 118 -30.40 2.45 -14.28
CA ASP A 118 -31.10 2.47 -15.57
C ASP A 118 -32.17 3.57 -15.64
#